data_AF-F5YRT4-F1
#
_entry.id   AF-F5YRT4-F1
#
_cell.length_a   1.000
_cell.length_b   1.000
_cell.length_c   1.000
_cell.angle_alpha   90.00
_cell.angle_beta   90.00
_cell.angle_gamma   90.00
#
_symmetry.space_group_name_H-M   'P 1'
#
loop_
_entity.id
_entity.type
_entity.pdbx_description
1 polymer ?
#
loop_
_entity_poly.entity_id
_entity_poly.type
_entity_poly.pdbx_seq_one_letter_code
_entity_poly.pdbx_strand_id
1 'polypeptide(L)'
;MPGEVLRTLHKAVLRNQLELADAEAAAEAATALAVEYVPPDALLLRTAWAWRHNISIYDGLYVAVAVERSAAVITIDSRLVDAADQLGIPVEIDLLR
;
A
#
# COMPACT_ATOMS: atom_id res chain seq x y z
N MET A 1 0.77 -4.46 0.66
CA MET A 1 1.04 -5.86 0.97
C MET A 1 2.40 -5.92 1.67
N PRO A 2 2.58 -6.69 2.76
CA PRO A 2 3.88 -6.79 3.45
C PRO A 2 5.06 -7.12 2.53
N GLY A 3 4.81 -7.89 1.46
CA GLY A 3 5.83 -8.20 0.45
C GLY A 3 6.41 -6.97 -0.26
N GLU A 4 5.67 -5.87 -0.40
CA GLU A 4 6.18 -4.62 -1.01
C GLU A 4 7.18 -3.92 -0.08
N VAL A 5 6.95 -3.98 1.22
CA VAL A 5 7.87 -3.47 2.25
C VAL A 5 9.16 -4.28 2.21
N LEU A 6 9.07 -5.62 2.31
CA LEU A 6 10.24 -6.50 2.29
C LEU A 6 11.03 -6.39 0.98
N ARG A 7 10.35 -6.26 -0.16
CA ARG A 7 11.00 -6.02 -1.45
C ARG A 7 11.75 -4.69 -1.49
N THR A 8 11.20 -3.65 -0.87
CA THR A 8 11.84 -2.33 -0.78
C THR A 8 13.09 -2.39 0.10
N LEU A 9 13.00 -3.03 1.28
CA LEU A 9 14.15 -3.26 2.16
C LEU A 9 15.26 -4.04 1.45
N HIS A 10 14.91 -5.14 0.79
CA HIS A 10 15.86 -5.96 0.03
C HIS A 10 16.59 -5.13 -1.05
N LYS A 11 15.85 -4.30 -1.80
CA LYS A 11 16.45 -3.41 -2.80
C LYS A 11 17.37 -2.37 -2.19
N ALA A 12 17.03 -1.81 -1.03
CA ALA A 12 17.86 -0.83 -0.35
C ALA A 12 19.21 -1.45 0.08
N VAL A 13 19.19 -2.67 0.63
CA VAL A 13 20.40 -3.43 0.96
C VAL A 13 21.25 -3.69 -0.29
N LEU A 14 20.64 -4.20 -1.37
CA LEU A 14 21.37 -4.47 -2.63
C LEU A 14 22.01 -3.23 -3.26
N ARG A 15 21.50 -2.04 -2.93
CA ARG A 15 22.00 -0.75 -3.42
C ARG A 15 22.94 -0.05 -2.44
N ASN A 16 23.29 -0.70 -1.33
CA ASN A 16 24.05 -0.12 -0.22
C ASN A 16 23.43 1.19 0.32
N GLN A 17 22.10 1.26 0.32
CA GLN A 17 21.33 2.41 0.84
C GLN A 17 20.83 2.18 2.27
N LEU A 18 20.93 0.94 2.76
CA LEU A 18 20.51 0.52 4.09
C LEU A 18 21.42 -0.62 4.54
N GLU A 19 21.93 -0.55 5.76
CA GLU A 19 22.70 -1.64 6.36
C GLU A 19 21.83 -2.88 6.55
N LEU A 20 22.44 -4.07 6.43
CA LEU A 20 21.70 -5.32 6.55
C LEU A 20 21.00 -5.44 7.91
N ALA A 21 21.69 -5.08 8.99
CA ALA A 21 21.14 -5.14 10.35
C ALA A 21 19.91 -4.23 10.52
N ASP A 22 19.94 -3.03 9.94
CA ASP A 22 18.80 -2.10 9.97
C ASP A 22 17.64 -2.63 9.13
N ALA A 23 17.92 -3.26 7.99
CA ALA A 23 16.90 -3.90 7.15
C ALA A 23 16.23 -5.08 7.85
N GLU A 24 16.99 -5.90 8.58
CA GLU A 24 16.46 -7.01 9.40
C GLU A 24 15.57 -6.47 10.53
N ALA A 25 16.02 -5.46 11.27
CA ALA A 25 15.23 -4.82 12.31
C ALA A 25 13.93 -4.21 11.76
N ALA A 26 13.99 -3.56 10.58
CA ALA A 26 12.82 -3.00 9.92
C ALA A 26 11.85 -4.08 9.41
N ALA A 27 12.36 -5.21 8.93
CA ALA A 27 11.53 -6.35 8.52
C ALA A 27 10.77 -6.95 9.70
N GLU A 28 11.43 -7.10 10.86
CA GLU A 28 10.78 -7.55 12.10
C GLU A 28 9.74 -6.54 12.61
N ALA A 29 10.04 -5.24 12.54
CA ALA A 29 9.06 -4.22 12.90
C ALA A 29 7.82 -4.28 11.99
N ALA A 30 8.01 -4.49 10.69
CA ALA A 30 6.93 -4.59 9.72
C ALA A 30 6.04 -5.83 9.93
N THR A 31 6.61 -6.97 10.34
CA THR A 31 5.84 -8.19 10.66
C THR A 31 5.11 -8.10 12.00
N ALA A 32 5.62 -7.28 12.92
CA ALA A 32 5.01 -7.03 14.23
C ALA A 32 3.89 -5.97 14.21
N LEU A 33 3.64 -5.28 13.08
CA LEU A 33 2.58 -4.29 12.97
C LEU A 33 1.21 -4.91 13.27
N ALA A 34 0.47 -4.28 14.18
CA ALA A 34 -0.90 -4.66 14.54
C ALA A 34 -1.89 -4.18 13.46
N VAL A 35 -1.86 -4.83 12.29
CA VAL A 35 -2.74 -4.53 11.15
C VAL A 35 -3.63 -5.73 10.81
N GLU A 36 -4.85 -5.44 10.35
CA GLU A 36 -5.72 -6.46 9.77
C GLU A 36 -5.32 -6.69 8.31
N TYR A 37 -5.01 -7.94 7.96
CA TYR A 37 -4.80 -8.33 6.58
C TYR A 37 -6.11 -8.67 5.90
N VAL A 38 -6.47 -7.90 4.87
CA VAL A 38 -7.64 -8.16 4.03
C VAL A 38 -7.21 -9.02 2.83
N PRO A 39 -7.62 -10.29 2.74
CA PRO A 39 -7.36 -11.10 1.56
C PRO A 39 -8.20 -10.59 0.38
N PRO A 40 -7.67 -10.59 -0.85
CA PRO A 40 -8.45 -10.17 -2.01
C PRO A 40 -9.57 -11.15 -2.28
N ASP A 41 -10.81 -10.68 -2.20
CA ASP A 41 -12.00 -11.45 -2.56
C ASP A 41 -12.46 -11.13 -3.99
N ALA A 42 -13.52 -11.78 -4.43
CA ALA A 42 -14.04 -11.60 -5.78
C ALA A 42 -14.58 -10.17 -6.03
N LEU A 43 -15.08 -9.49 -5.00
CA LEU A 43 -15.56 -8.11 -5.14
C LEU A 43 -14.38 -7.16 -5.33
N LEU A 44 -13.38 -7.22 -4.44
CA LEU A 44 -12.16 -6.42 -4.51
C LEU A 44 -11.43 -6.59 -5.84
N LEU A 45 -11.29 -7.84 -6.31
CA LEU A 45 -10.64 -8.14 -7.59
C LEU A 45 -11.40 -7.54 -8.79
N ARG A 46 -12.74 -7.64 -8.80
CA ARG A 46 -13.56 -7.06 -9.87
C ARG A 46 -13.55 -5.54 -9.85
N THR A 47 -13.57 -4.94 -8.67
CA THR A 47 -13.49 -3.48 -8.50
C THR A 47 -12.16 -2.95 -9.03
N ALA A 48 -11.03 -3.53 -8.59
CA ALA A 48 -9.72 -3.15 -9.10
C ALA A 48 -9.61 -3.35 -10.62
N TRP A 49 -10.17 -4.44 -11.16
CA TRP A 49 -10.22 -4.67 -12.61
C TRP A 49 -11.03 -3.61 -13.36
N ALA A 50 -12.15 -3.15 -12.80
CA ALA A 50 -12.98 -2.11 -13.41
C ALA A 50 -12.22 -0.78 -13.53
N TRP A 51 -11.37 -0.46 -12.57
CA TRP A 51 -10.58 0.78 -12.55
C TRP A 51 -9.23 0.71 -13.27
N ARG A 52 -8.85 -0.44 -13.84
CA ARG A 52 -7.51 -0.71 -14.42
C ARG A 52 -6.99 0.30 -15.46
N HIS A 53 -7.87 1.12 -16.04
CA HIS A 53 -7.51 2.16 -17.00
C HIS A 53 -7.04 3.46 -16.33
N ASN A 54 -7.36 3.64 -15.04
CA ASN A 54 -7.07 4.83 -14.25
C ASN A 54 -6.02 4.53 -13.16
N ILE A 55 -6.06 3.34 -12.58
CA ILE A 55 -5.21 2.91 -11.45
C ILE A 55 -4.58 1.55 -11.74
N SER A 56 -3.34 1.33 -11.27
CA SER A 56 -2.72 0.01 -11.38
C SER A 56 -3.54 -1.02 -10.58
N ILE A 57 -3.51 -2.30 -10.97
CA ILE A 57 -4.30 -3.32 -10.27
C ILE A 57 -3.92 -3.41 -8.79
N TYR A 58 -2.62 -3.31 -8.46
CA TYR A 58 -2.15 -3.36 -7.08
C TYR A 58 -2.66 -2.17 -6.26
N ASP A 59 -2.52 -0.96 -6.79
CA ASP A 59 -3.01 0.26 -6.13
C ASP A 59 -4.55 0.25 -6.02
N GLY A 60 -5.23 -0.26 -7.04
CA GLY A 60 -6.67 -0.40 -7.07
C GLY A 60 -7.21 -1.33 -5.99
N LEU A 61 -6.44 -2.32 -5.54
CA LEU A 61 -6.83 -3.17 -4.41
C LEU A 61 -6.81 -2.42 -3.08
N TYR A 62 -5.82 -1.56 -2.85
CA TYR A 62 -5.81 -0.70 -1.65
C TYR A 62 -7.01 0.24 -1.61
N VAL A 63 -7.28 0.87 -2.75
CA VAL A 63 -8.41 1.79 -2.91
C VAL A 63 -9.75 1.06 -2.75
N ALA A 64 -9.88 -0.16 -3.29
CA ALA A 64 -11.09 -0.96 -3.15
C ALA A 64 -11.38 -1.33 -1.69
N VAL A 65 -10.35 -1.70 -0.92
CA VAL A 65 -10.50 -1.98 0.52
C VAL A 65 -10.92 -0.73 1.28
N ALA A 66 -10.34 0.44 0.97
CA ALA A 66 -10.72 1.70 1.61
C ALA A 66 -12.20 2.05 1.36
N VAL A 67 -12.68 1.86 0.14
CA VAL A 67 -14.10 2.06 -0.21
C VAL A 67 -14.99 1.08 0.55
N GLU A 68 -14.65 -0.21 0.56
CA GLU A 68 -15.42 -1.23 1.27
C GLU A 68 -15.54 -0.92 2.78
N ARG A 69 -14.46 -0.41 3.38
CA ARG A 69 -14.39 -0.07 4.81
C ARG A 69 -14.86 1.35 5.14
N SER A 70 -15.30 2.13 4.14
CA SER A 70 -15.62 3.56 4.31
C SER A 70 -14.49 4.34 5.00
N ALA A 71 -13.25 4.03 4.64
CA ALA A 71 -12.04 4.58 5.22
C ALA A 71 -11.24 5.40 4.19
N ALA A 72 -10.28 6.18 4.68
CA ALA A 72 -9.32 6.86 3.82
C ALA A 72 -8.18 5.93 3.38
N VAL A 73 -7.60 6.21 2.22
CA VAL A 73 -6.34 5.60 1.78
C VAL A 73 -5.18 6.36 2.38
N ILE A 74 -4.27 5.67 3.08
CA ILE A 74 -3.00 6.24 3.52
C ILE A 74 -1.92 5.85 2.50
N THR A 75 -1.35 6.84 1.82
CA THR A 75 -0.29 6.62 0.83
C THR A 75 0.62 7.84 0.68
N ILE A 76 1.88 7.59 0.32
CA ILE A 76 2.84 8.63 -0.08
C ILE A 76 3.05 8.67 -1.61
N ASP A 77 2.37 7.79 -2.36
CA ASP A 77 2.43 7.78 -3.83
C ASP A 77 1.46 8.83 -4.40
N SER A 78 2.01 9.93 -4.92
CA SER A 78 1.22 11.03 -5.48
C SER A 78 0.31 10.60 -6.63
N ARG A 79 0.70 9.59 -7.41
CA ARG A 79 -0.13 9.09 -8.52
C ARG A 79 -1.36 8.35 -7.99
N LEU A 80 -1.22 7.66 -6.86
CA LEU A 80 -2.34 7.03 -6.18
C LEU A 80 -3.25 8.07 -5.52
N VAL A 81 -2.69 9.14 -4.95
CA VAL A 81 -3.47 10.28 -4.45
C VAL A 81 -4.35 10.85 -5.57
N ASP A 82 -3.75 11.21 -6.72
CA ASP A 82 -4.47 11.78 -7.86
C ASP A 82 -5.57 10.84 -8.38
N ALA A 83 -5.29 9.53 -8.42
CA ALA A 83 -6.26 8.53 -8.87
C ALA A 83 -7.42 8.34 -7.88
N ALA A 84 -7.14 8.35 -6.56
CA ALA A 84 -8.16 8.27 -5.52
C ALA A 84 -9.05 9.52 -5.50
N ASP A 85 -8.47 10.70 -5.66
CA ASP A 85 -9.19 11.97 -5.76
C ASP A 85 -10.16 11.98 -6.96
N GLN A 86 -9.74 11.48 -8.12
CA GLN A 86 -10.61 11.34 -9.30
C GLN A 86 -11.80 10.39 -9.07
N LEU A 87 -11.67 9.45 -8.13
CA LEU A 87 -12.72 8.53 -7.72
C LEU A 87 -13.54 9.05 -6.53
N GLY A 88 -13.20 10.22 -5.98
CA GLY A 88 -13.87 10.81 -4.81
C GLY A 88 -13.59 10.06 -3.51
N ILE A 89 -12.45 9.37 -3.42
CA ILE A 89 -12.09 8.51 -2.29
C ILE A 89 -11.15 9.31 -1.37
N PRO A 90 -11.46 9.42 -0.06
CA PRO A 90 -10.62 10.18 0.85
C PRO A 90 -9.19 9.64 0.90
N VAL A 91 -8.22 10.56 0.88
CA VAL A 91 -6.80 10.26 1.07
C VAL A 91 -6.31 10.98 2.31
N GLU A 92 -5.61 10.27 3.18
CA GLU A 92 -4.93 10.84 4.34
C GLU A 92 -3.42 10.66 4.21
N ILE A 93 -2.67 11.72 4.46
CA ILE A 93 -1.22 11.67 4.56
C ILE A 93 -0.85 12.08 5.98
N ASP A 94 -0.66 11.10 6.86
CA ASP A 94 -0.06 11.32 8.17
C ASP A 94 1.38 10.85 8.15
N LEU A 95 2.30 11.80 7.96
CA LEU A 95 3.72 11.54 8.21
C LEU A 95 3.90 11.73 9.71
N LEU A 96 3.94 10.62 10.46
CA LEU A 96 4.24 10.59 11.89
C LEU A 96 5.31 11.65 12.21
N ARG A 97 4.88 12.73 12.87
CA ARG A 97 5.72 13.83 13.33
C ARG A 97 6.26 13.58 14.72
#